data_AF-K1TPH7-F1
#
_entry.id   AF-K1TPH7-F1
#
_cell.length_a   1.000
_cell.length_b   1.000
_cell.length_c   1.000
_cell.angle_alpha   90.00
_cell.angle_beta   90.00
_cell.angle_gamma   90.00
#
_symmetry.space_group_name_H-M   'P 1'
#
loop_
_entity.id
_entity.type
_entity.pdbx_description
1 polymer ?
#
loop_
_entity_poly.entity_id
_entity_poly.type
_entity_poly.pdbx_seq_one_letter_code
_entity_poly.pdbx_strand_id
1 'polypeptide(L)' 'KAVRKRLQKMGMKRKLPVVFSTEQADQDAVILVDDEKNKKSTAGTVSYMPAVFGCYLAEYVIRRI' A
#
# COMPACT_ATOMS: atom_id res chain seq x y z
N LYS A 1 3.98 1.81 -7.44
CA LYS A 1 3.79 2.64 -8.67
C LYS A 1 2.53 2.30 -9.48
N ALA A 2 2.01 1.06 -9.43
CA ALA A 2 0.86 0.62 -10.24
C ALA A 2 -0.43 1.45 -10.05
N VAL A 3 -0.82 1.72 -8.80
CA VAL A 3 -2.07 2.45 -8.48
C VAL A 3 -2.10 3.85 -9.09
N ARG A 4 -1.02 4.63 -8.91
CA ARG A 4 -0.91 6.00 -9.47
C ARG A 4 -1.04 6.00 -11.00
N LYS A 5 -0.38 5.06 -11.68
CA LYS A 5 -0.44 4.91 -13.15
C LYS A 5 -1.85 4.57 -13.62
N ARG A 6 -2.57 3.70 -12.89
CA ARG A 6 -3.97 3.35 -13.19
C ARG A 6 -4.91 4.55 -13.00
N LEU A 7 -4.78 5.28 -11.89
CA LEU A 7 -5.61 6.46 -11.62
C LEU A 7 -5.42 7.58 -12.66
N GLN A 8 -4.17 7.79 -13.13
CA GLN A 8 -3.90 8.73 -14.21
C GLN A 8 -4.61 8.35 -15.51
N LYS A 9 -4.59 7.05 -15.89
CA LYS A 9 -5.32 6.56 -17.06
C LYS A 9 -6.84 6.75 -16.94
N MET A 10 -7.37 6.71 -15.71
CA MET A 10 -8.80 6.97 -15.43
C MET A 10 -9.14 8.46 -15.36
N GLY A 11 -8.21 9.37 -15.70
CA GLY A 11 -8.46 10.80 -15.76
C GLY A 11 -8.41 11.53 -14.41
N MET A 12 -7.87 10.91 -13.35
CA MET A 12 -7.74 11.57 -12.05
C MET A 12 -6.69 12.71 -12.12
N LYS A 13 -7.15 13.96 -11.95
CA LYS A 13 -6.30 15.17 -11.96
C LYS A 13 -5.93 15.70 -10.57
N ARG A 14 -6.66 15.31 -9.53
CA ARG A 14 -6.45 15.77 -8.14
C ARG A 14 -5.38 14.96 -7.42
N LYS A 15 -4.65 15.60 -6.51
CA LYS A 15 -3.73 14.90 -5.59
C LYS A 15 -4.56 14.12 -4.55
N LEU A 16 -4.29 12.82 -4.44
CA LEU A 16 -4.88 11.96 -3.42
C LEU A 16 -3.90 11.87 -2.25
N PRO A 17 -4.29 12.28 -1.04
CA PRO A 17 -3.46 12.05 0.13
C PRO A 17 -3.37 10.56 0.45
N VAL A 18 -2.20 10.11 0.88
CA VAL A 18 -1.90 8.71 1.15
C VAL A 18 -0.99 8.60 2.36
N VAL A 19 -1.13 7.52 3.11
CA VAL A 19 -0.18 7.10 4.15
C VAL A 19 0.76 6.07 3.53
N PHE A 20 2.06 6.24 3.73
CA PHE A 20 3.10 5.31 3.25
C PHE A 20 4.32 5.35 4.19
N SER A 21 5.13 4.29 4.18
CA SER A 21 6.44 4.29 4.83
C SER A 21 7.54 4.64 3.82
N THR A 22 8.56 5.37 4.28
CA THR A 22 9.80 5.61 3.52
C THR A 22 10.75 4.42 3.55
N GLU A 23 10.53 3.48 4.46
CA GLU A 23 11.24 2.21 4.50
C GLU A 23 11.00 1.42 3.21
N GLN A 24 12.08 0.93 2.60
CA GLN A 24 11.97 0.07 1.44
C GLN A 24 11.57 -1.33 1.89
N ALA A 25 10.63 -1.94 1.17
CA ALA A 25 10.28 -3.33 1.42
C ALA A 25 11.51 -4.21 1.20
N ASP A 26 11.76 -5.10 2.16
CA ASP A 26 12.77 -6.13 2.02
C ASP A 26 12.42 -7.04 0.84
N GLN A 27 13.35 -7.18 -0.10
CA GLN A 27 13.15 -7.99 -1.30
C GLN A 27 13.15 -9.48 -0.97
N ASP A 28 13.89 -9.88 0.06
CA ASP A 28 13.99 -11.28 0.48
C ASP A 28 12.69 -11.76 1.17
N ALA A 29 11.90 -10.81 1.70
CA ALA A 29 10.58 -11.07 2.26
C ALA A 29 9.49 -11.27 1.19
N VAL A 30 9.80 -11.08 -0.10
CA VAL A 30 8.85 -11.29 -1.20
C VAL A 30 9.02 -12.70 -1.77
N ILE A 31 8.15 -13.60 -1.34
CA ILE A 31 8.16 -15.00 -1.79
C ILE A 31 7.26 -15.12 -3.02
N LEU A 32 7.81 -15.53 -4.17
CA LEU A 32 7.03 -15.88 -5.34
C LEU A 32 6.20 -17.13 -5.04
N VAL A 33 4.92 -17.10 -5.40
CA VAL A 33 4.02 -18.25 -5.20
C VAL A 33 3.58 -18.73 -6.56
N ASP A 34 3.89 -19.97 -6.89
CA ASP A 34 3.61 -20.56 -8.20
C ASP A 34 2.25 -21.30 -8.26
N ASP A 35 1.68 -21.65 -7.09
CA ASP A 35 0.45 -22.45 -6.99
C ASP A 35 -0.84 -21.63 -6.75
N GLU A 36 -0.81 -20.30 -6.80
CA GLU A 36 -1.99 -19.44 -6.60
C GLU A 36 -2.43 -18.71 -7.88
N LYS A 37 -3.63 -19.04 -8.39
CA LYS A 37 -4.17 -18.54 -9.68
C LYS A 37 -4.24 -17.01 -9.86
N ASN A 38 -4.14 -16.20 -8.80
CA ASN A 38 -4.23 -14.74 -8.88
C ASN A 38 -3.18 -13.99 -8.04
N LYS A 39 -2.16 -14.70 -7.56
CA LYS A 39 -1.17 -14.14 -6.64
C LYS A 39 0.24 -14.53 -7.07
N LYS A 40 0.94 -13.57 -7.63
CA LYS A 40 2.31 -13.77 -8.13
C LYS A 40 3.35 -13.82 -7.01
N SER A 41 3.08 -13.18 -5.87
CA SER A 41 3.95 -13.20 -4.71
C SER A 41 3.21 -12.91 -3.41
N THR A 42 3.74 -13.44 -2.32
CA THR A 42 3.38 -13.07 -0.95
C THR A 42 4.48 -12.18 -0.41
N ALA A 43 4.13 -10.95 -0.04
CA ALA A 43 5.03 -10.10 0.74
C ALA A 43 4.84 -10.44 2.23
N GLY A 44 5.91 -10.89 2.90
CA GLY A 44 5.93 -10.99 4.35
C GLY A 44 5.65 -9.62 4.96
N THR A 45 4.66 -9.53 5.86
CA THR A 45 4.32 -8.29 6.55
C THR A 45 4.32 -8.55 8.06
N VAL A 46 4.97 -7.68 8.82
CA VAL A 46 4.93 -7.75 10.28
C VAL A 46 3.53 -7.34 10.75
N SER A 47 2.92 -8.12 11.64
CA SER A 47 1.50 -8.03 12.00
C SER A 47 1.03 -6.64 12.45
N TYR A 48 1.89 -5.83 13.06
CA TYR A 48 1.54 -4.48 13.52
C TYR A 48 1.51 -3.42 12.42
N MET A 49 2.25 -3.61 11.32
CA MET A 49 2.46 -2.56 10.32
C MET A 49 1.16 -2.12 9.63
N PRO A 50 0.24 -3.03 9.24
CA PRO A 50 -1.06 -2.63 8.68
C PRO A 50 -1.93 -1.84 9.68
N ALA A 51 -1.91 -2.23 10.96
CA ALA A 51 -2.68 -1.57 12.00
C ALA A 51 -2.20 -0.12 12.21
N VAL A 52 -0.88 0.08 12.26
CA VAL A 52 -0.27 1.41 12.40
C VAL A 52 -0.64 2.32 11.23
N PHE A 53 -0.55 1.84 9.99
CA PHE A 53 -1.00 2.63 8.83
C PHE A 53 -2.48 3.02 8.91
N GLY A 54 -3.33 2.12 9.41
CA GLY A 54 -4.74 2.41 9.67
C GLY A 54 -4.94 3.53 10.70
N CYS A 55 -4.20 3.49 11.81
CA CYS A 55 -4.25 4.54 12.83
C CYS A 55 -3.82 5.92 12.29
N TYR A 56 -2.75 5.97 11.49
CA TYR A 56 -2.31 7.22 10.85
C TYR A 56 -3.35 7.77 9.86
N LEU A 57 -4.01 6.88 9.11
CA LEU A 57 -5.07 7.30 8.19
C LEU A 57 -6.27 7.87 8.97
N ALA A 58 -6.67 7.22 10.06
CA ALA A 58 -7.77 7.68 10.91
C ALA A 58 -7.45 9.05 11.55
N GLU A 59 -6.25 9.20 12.10
CA GLU A 59 -5.76 10.46 12.68
C GLU A 59 -5.80 11.61 11.65
N TYR A 60 -5.34 11.35 10.43
CA TYR A 60 -5.35 12.32 9.36
C TYR A 60 -6.76 12.78 8.97
N VAL A 61 -7.72 11.85 8.91
CA VAL A 61 -9.12 12.15 8.59
C VAL A 61 -9.75 12.97 9.71
N ILE A 62 -9.57 12.55 10.97
CA ILE A 62 -10.13 13.24 12.14
C ILE A 62 -9.65 14.69 12.22
N ARG A 63 -8.38 14.97 11.92
CA ARG A 63 -7.84 16.34 11.92
C ARG A 63 -8.33 17.25 10.79
N ARG A 64 -8.97 16.68 9.76
CA ARG A 64 -9.40 17.39 8.54
C ARG A 64 -10.90 17.48 8.37
N ILE A 65 -11.64 16.86 9.28
CA ILE A 65 -13.04 17.18 9.55
C ILE A 65 -13.07 18.54 10.26
#